data_AF-K0HVX2-F1
#
_entry.id   AF-K0HVX2-F1
#
_cell.length_a   1.000
_cell.length_b   1.000
_cell.length_c   1.000
_cell.angle_alpha   90.00
_cell.angle_beta   90.00
_cell.angle_gamma   90.00
#
_symmetry.space_group_name_H-M   'P 1'
#
loop_
_entity.id
_entity.type
_entity.pdbx_description
1 polymer ?
#
loop_
_entity_poly.entity_id
_entity_poly.type
_entity_poly.pdbx_seq_one_letter_code
_entity_poly.pdbx_strand_id
1 'polypeptide(L)'
;MTGSTVDKAALAAAAAAARTLSQACDFAALHATAKPLFQKTMRRRGSKPVLVRVDWPGVMSVFDPSTGECLARSEVGAVYQLEPGFAAGAFRPRNEGLK
;
A
#
# COMPACT_ATOMS: atom_id res chain seq x y z
N MET A 1 -23.92 9.18 -41.26
CA MET A 1 -23.29 8.33 -40.21
C MET A 1 -21.79 8.29 -40.45
N THR A 2 -21.05 9.28 -39.96
CA THR A 2 -19.57 9.29 -39.99
C THR A 2 -19.09 9.72 -38.61
N GLY A 3 -19.04 8.80 -37.66
CA GLY A 3 -18.13 8.96 -36.53
C GLY A 3 -16.74 9.13 -37.12
N SER A 4 -16.10 10.26 -36.82
CA SER A 4 -14.88 10.71 -37.49
C SER A 4 -13.81 9.63 -37.38
N THR A 5 -12.95 9.47 -38.39
CA THR A 5 -11.79 8.58 -38.32
C THR A 5 -10.95 8.85 -37.06
N VAL A 6 -10.95 10.10 -36.59
CA VAL A 6 -10.34 10.52 -35.33
C VAL A 6 -10.99 9.83 -34.12
N ASP A 7 -12.32 9.77 -34.06
CA ASP A 7 -13.05 9.13 -32.95
C ASP A 7 -12.76 7.62 -32.92
N LYS A 8 -12.71 6.99 -34.10
CA LYS A 8 -12.35 5.57 -34.22
C LYS A 8 -10.91 5.30 -33.78
N ALA A 9 -9.97 6.16 -34.18
CA ALA A 9 -8.58 6.08 -33.76
C ALA A 9 -8.42 6.27 -32.24
N ALA A 10 -9.13 7.24 -31.66
CA ALA A 10 -9.13 7.50 -30.23
C ALA A 10 -9.67 6.30 -29.41
N LEU A 11 -10.78 5.70 -29.86
CA LEU A 11 -11.35 4.50 -29.24
C LEU A 11 -10.38 3.30 -29.32
N ALA A 12 -9.74 3.10 -30.48
CA ALA A 12 -8.76 2.02 -30.65
C ALA A 12 -7.53 2.22 -29.75
N ALA A 13 -7.05 3.47 -29.62
CA ALA A 13 -5.94 3.82 -28.73
C ALA A 13 -6.30 3.58 -27.25
N ALA A 14 -7.49 3.99 -26.81
CA ALA A 14 -7.96 3.74 -25.45
C ALA A 14 -8.08 2.24 -25.14
N ALA A 15 -8.62 1.46 -26.08
CA ALA A 15 -8.71 0.01 -25.93
C ALA A 15 -7.33 -0.67 -25.88
N ALA A 16 -6.36 -0.18 -26.67
CA ALA A 16 -4.99 -0.67 -26.62
C ALA A 16 -4.33 -0.35 -25.27
N ALA A 17 -4.46 0.88 -24.78
CA ALA A 17 -3.94 1.29 -23.49
C ALA A 17 -4.52 0.44 -22.34
N ALA A 18 -5.83 0.17 -22.36
CA ALA A 18 -6.48 -0.69 -21.35
C ALA A 18 -5.92 -2.13 -21.35
N ARG A 19 -5.68 -2.71 -22.55
CA ARG A 19 -5.04 -4.03 -22.67
C ARG A 19 -3.61 -4.02 -22.13
N THR A 20 -2.82 -3.01 -22.49
CA THR A 20 -1.45 -2.86 -21.99
C THR A 20 -1.42 -2.75 -20.47
N LEU A 21 -2.33 -1.97 -19.88
CA LEU A 21 -2.44 -1.86 -18.43
C LEU A 21 -2.80 -3.21 -17.78
N SER A 22 -3.79 -3.92 -18.32
CA SER A 22 -4.17 -5.26 -17.82
C SER A 22 -2.98 -6.22 -17.83
N GLN A 23 -2.24 -6.27 -18.93
CA GLN A 23 -1.05 -7.13 -19.07
C GLN A 23 0.05 -6.74 -18.08
N ALA A 24 0.26 -5.44 -17.86
CA ALA A 24 1.22 -4.95 -16.87
C ALA A 24 0.81 -5.32 -15.43
N CYS A 25 -0.49 -5.29 -15.11
CA CYS A 25 -1.01 -5.73 -13.81
C CYS A 25 -0.78 -7.23 -13.60
N ASP A 26 -1.07 -8.06 -14.60
CA ASP A 26 -0.84 -9.51 -14.53
C ASP A 26 0.65 -9.82 -14.35
N PHE A 27 1.50 -9.14 -15.12
CA PHE A 27 2.96 -9.24 -14.98
C PHE A 27 3.42 -8.88 -13.56
N ALA A 28 2.97 -7.73 -13.04
CA ALA A 28 3.32 -7.32 -11.69
C ALA A 28 2.84 -8.34 -10.64
N ALA A 29 1.63 -8.88 -10.76
CA ALA A 29 1.11 -9.91 -9.86
C ALA A 29 1.94 -11.20 -9.87
N LEU A 30 2.36 -11.66 -11.05
CA LEU A 30 3.23 -12.84 -11.19
C LEU A 30 4.60 -12.65 -10.55
N HIS A 31 5.14 -11.43 -10.61
CA HIS A 31 6.49 -11.12 -10.13
C HIS A 31 6.53 -10.55 -8.70
N ALA A 32 5.38 -10.21 -8.11
CA ALA A 32 5.24 -9.68 -6.74
C ALA A 32 5.31 -10.76 -5.65
N THR A 33 6.17 -11.77 -5.80
CA THR A 33 6.10 -12.98 -4.98
C THR A 33 7.24 -13.14 -3.96
N ALA A 34 8.26 -12.27 -3.98
CA ALA A 34 9.49 -12.53 -3.19
C ALA A 34 10.04 -11.36 -2.37
N LYS A 35 9.78 -10.10 -2.73
CA LYS A 35 10.42 -8.96 -2.06
C LYS A 35 9.49 -7.75 -1.99
N PRO A 36 9.40 -7.07 -0.82
CA PRO A 36 8.71 -5.80 -0.71
C PRO A 36 9.31 -4.77 -1.68
N LEU A 37 8.46 -3.92 -2.25
CA LEU A 37 8.87 -2.77 -3.06
C LEU A 37 9.67 -1.78 -2.22
N PHE A 38 9.33 -1.68 -0.93
CA PHE A 38 10.05 -0.90 0.06
C PHE A 38 10.07 -1.62 1.40
N GLN A 39 11.21 -1.57 2.09
CA GLN A 39 11.33 -2.05 3.47
C GLN A 39 12.35 -1.21 4.24
N LYS A 40 11.94 -0.68 5.41
CA LYS A 40 12.84 0.06 6.30
C LYS A 40 12.37 0.01 7.75
N THR A 41 13.31 -0.13 8.69
CA THR A 41 13.03 0.06 10.11
C THR A 41 12.93 1.54 10.43
N MET A 42 11.80 1.96 11.00
CA MET A 42 11.57 3.32 11.50
C MET A 42 11.66 3.33 13.02
N ARG A 43 12.38 4.32 13.58
CA ARG A 43 12.41 4.58 15.02
C ARG A 43 12.13 6.06 15.27
N ARG A 44 11.02 6.35 15.94
CA ARG A 44 10.74 7.70 16.47
C ARG A 44 11.29 7.84 17.88
N ARG A 45 11.75 9.04 18.25
CA ARG A 45 12.24 9.33 19.60
C ARG A 45 11.14 9.04 20.61
N GLY A 46 11.43 8.21 21.61
CA GLY A 46 10.45 7.81 22.64
C GLY A 46 9.51 6.67 22.26
N SER A 47 9.68 6.05 21.09
CA SER A 47 8.87 4.90 20.64
C SER A 47 9.73 3.67 20.36
N LYS A 48 9.11 2.48 20.43
CA LYS A 48 9.74 1.24 19.97
C LYS A 48 9.98 1.32 18.45
N PRO A 49 11.08 0.73 17.93
CA PRO A 49 11.28 0.63 16.49
C PRO A 49 10.19 -0.24 15.87
N VAL A 50 9.79 0.09 14.64
CA VAL A 50 8.85 -0.70 13.83
C VAL A 50 9.46 -0.98 12.46
N LEU A 51 9.16 -2.15 11.90
CA LEU A 51 9.51 -2.47 10.53
C LEU A 51 8.38 -2.01 9.60
N VAL A 52 8.69 -1.13 8.66
CA VAL A 52 7.73 -0.64 7.66
C VAL A 52 8.00 -1.34 6.33
N ARG A 53 6.94 -1.88 5.71
CA ARG A 53 6.98 -2.52 4.39
C ARG A 53 5.92 -1.92 3.47
N VAL A 54 6.24 -1.86 2.19
CA VAL A 54 5.27 -1.64 1.12
C VAL A 54 5.39 -2.77 0.12
N ASP A 55 4.31 -3.51 -0.05
CA ASP A 55 4.20 -4.65 -0.94
C ASP A 55 3.27 -4.30 -2.12
N TRP A 56 3.49 -4.90 -3.28
CA TRP A 56 2.50 -4.84 -4.37
C TRP A 56 1.23 -5.61 -3.94
N PRO A 57 0.01 -5.13 -4.23
CA PRO A 57 -0.37 -3.99 -5.09
C PRO A 57 -0.58 -2.67 -4.34
N GLY A 58 0.39 -2.25 -3.51
CA GLY A 58 0.36 -0.97 -2.82
C GLY A 58 -0.25 -1.07 -1.42
N VAL A 59 0.17 -2.09 -0.66
CA VAL A 59 -0.21 -2.30 0.74
C VAL A 59 0.94 -1.87 1.63
N MET A 60 0.69 -0.95 2.57
CA MET A 60 1.63 -0.60 3.62
C MET A 60 1.36 -1.44 4.86
N SER A 61 2.38 -2.14 5.37
CA SER A 61 2.30 -2.90 6.61
C SER A 61 3.36 -2.45 7.60
N VAL A 62 3.00 -2.40 8.88
CA VAL A 62 3.88 -2.07 10.00
C VAL A 62 3.97 -3.27 10.91
N PHE A 63 5.19 -3.71 11.22
CA PHE A 63 5.44 -4.87 12.07
C PHE A 63 6.27 -4.52 13.30
N ASP A 64 6.05 -5.23 14.40
CA ASP A 64 7.01 -5.29 15.50
C ASP A 64 8.23 -6.11 15.03
N PRO A 65 9.45 -5.55 15.01
CA PRO A 65 10.62 -6.23 14.48
C PRO A 65 11.13 -7.36 15.39
N SER A 66 10.71 -7.39 16.66
CA SER A 66 11.12 -8.42 17.62
C SER A 66 10.22 -9.66 17.58
N THR A 67 8.92 -9.47 17.35
CA THR A 67 7.93 -10.57 17.33
C THR A 67 7.47 -10.94 15.92
N GLY A 68 7.62 -10.05 14.95
CA GLY A 68 7.06 -10.21 13.61
C GLY A 68 5.56 -9.93 13.53
N GLU A 69 4.93 -9.48 14.62
CA GLU A 69 3.50 -9.18 14.66
C GLU A 69 3.14 -7.99 13.77
N CYS A 70 2.04 -8.10 13.01
CA CYS A 70 1.53 -6.99 12.20
C CYS A 70 0.72 -6.03 13.08
N LEU A 71 1.24 -4.82 13.27
CA LEU A 71 0.66 -3.80 14.14
C LEU A 71 -0.34 -2.89 13.41
N ALA A 72 -0.18 -2.73 12.10
CA ALA A 72 -1.07 -1.96 11.24
C ALA A 72 -0.91 -2.40 9.78
N ARG A 73 -2.00 -2.38 9.02
CA ARG A 73 -2.00 -2.60 7.57
C ARG A 73 -2.94 -1.62 6.88
N SER A 74 -2.53 -1.10 5.72
CA SER A 74 -3.38 -0.23 4.90
C SER A 74 -4.23 -1.00 3.92
N GLU A 75 -5.31 -0.38 3.43
CA GLU A 75 -6.03 -0.88 2.27
C GLU A 75 -5.15 -0.92 1.01
N VAL A 76 -5.53 -1.77 0.07
CA VAL A 76 -4.85 -1.94 -1.22
C VAL A 76 -4.92 -0.65 -2.03
N GLY A 77 -3.76 -0.11 -2.42
CA GLY A 77 -3.66 1.11 -3.23
C GLY A 77 -3.95 2.41 -2.47
N ALA A 78 -4.37 2.32 -1.19
CA ALA A 78 -4.67 3.46 -0.33
C ALA A 78 -3.79 3.42 0.92
N VAL A 79 -2.47 3.63 0.75
CA VAL A 79 -1.47 3.47 1.83
C VAL A 79 -1.68 4.34 3.07
N TYR A 80 -2.49 5.40 2.98
CA TYR A 80 -2.83 6.26 4.11
C TYR A 80 -4.10 5.84 4.86
N GLN A 81 -4.85 4.87 4.32
CA GLN A 81 -6.09 4.37 4.90
C GLN A 81 -5.83 3.02 5.55
N LEU A 82 -6.15 2.93 6.84
CA LEU A 82 -5.97 1.73 7.64
C LEU A 82 -7.07 0.70 7.33
N GLU A 83 -6.73 -0.58 7.18
CA GLU A 83 -7.73 -1.64 7.00
C GLU A 83 -8.71 -1.69 8.18
N PRO A 84 -9.99 -2.00 7.92
CA PRO A 84 -10.98 -2.17 8.98
C PRO A 84 -10.52 -3.17 10.05
N GLY A 85 -10.68 -2.81 11.32
CA GLY A 85 -10.32 -3.67 12.45
C GLY A 85 -8.95 -3.39 13.05
N PHE A 86 -8.07 -2.65 12.37
CA PHE A 86 -6.93 -2.03 13.03
C PHE A 86 -7.40 -0.75 13.74
N ALA A 87 -7.23 -0.70 15.06
CA ALA A 87 -7.33 0.55 15.81
C ALA A 87 -5.91 1.13 15.92
N ALA A 88 -5.74 2.43 15.66
CA ALA A 88 -4.51 3.12 16.02
C ALA A 88 -4.27 2.87 17.51
N GLY A 89 -3.21 2.12 17.84
CA GLY A 89 -2.96 1.62 19.18
C GLY A 89 -3.14 2.73 20.21
N ALA A 90 -4.04 2.48 21.16
CA ALA A 90 -4.41 3.39 22.23
C ALA A 90 -3.16 4.01 22.87
N PHE A 91 -2.88 5.26 22.52
CA PHE A 91 -1.96 6.09 23.29
C PHE A 91 -2.63 6.30 24.66
N ARG A 92 -2.21 5.53 25.68
CA ARG A 92 -2.43 5.94 27.06
C ARG A 92 -1.38 7.01 27.36
N PRO A 93 -1.75 8.29 27.58
CA PRO A 93 -0.81 9.21 28.17
C PRO A 93 -0.33 8.57 29.48
N ARG A 94 1.00 8.46 29.60
CA ARG A 94 1.62 8.12 30.87
C ARG A 94 1.13 9.19 31.85
N ASN A 95 0.32 8.83 32.84
CA ASN A 95 -0.05 9.73 33.92
C ASN A 95 1.24 10.37 34.43
N GLU A 96 1.43 11.65 34.11
CA GLU A 96 2.38 12.49 34.81
C GLU A 96 1.92 12.49 36.26
N GLY A 97 2.84 12.14 37.16
CA GLY A 97 2.57 12.13 38.58
C GLY A 97 1.97 13.47 39.00
N LEU A 98 0.72 13.42 39.44
CA LEU A 98 0.19 14.46 40.30
C LEU A 98 0.50 14.02 41.73
N LYS A 99 1.23 14.91 42.40
CA LYS A 99 1.71 14.82 43.78
C LYS A 99 0.60 14.48 44.77
#